data_AF-A0A527GKM2-F1
#
_entry.id   AF-A0A527GKM2-F1
#
_cell.length_a   1.000
_cell.length_b   1.000
_cell.length_c   1.000
_cell.angle_alpha   90.00
_cell.angle_beta   90.00
_cell.angle_gamma   90.00
#
_symmetry.space_group_name_H-M   'P 1'
#
loop_
_entity.id
_entity.type
_entity.pdbx_description
1 polymer ?
#
loop_
_entity_poly.entity_id
_entity_poly.type
_entity_poly.pdbx_seq_one_letter_code
_entity_poly.pdbx_strand_id
1 'polypeptide(L)'
;PPVGRPVQYRVGGPDIQTVRELAQQFAGVISANPKLAAPTFDWNEPQRVLRVDVLQDKARQLGITSSDIASALNSTVGGATITQVRDATYLINVVARSRGSERGSIETLQNMQLP
;
A
#
# COMPACT_ATOMS: atom_id res chain seq x y z
N PRO A 1 9.17 32.90 -7.04
CA PRO A 1 9.15 31.50 -6.56
C PRO A 1 7.76 31.12 -6.04
N PRO A 2 7.24 29.91 -6.32
CA PRO A 2 5.95 29.49 -5.77
C PRO A 2 6.09 29.27 -4.27
N VAL A 3 5.45 30.13 -3.47
CA VAL A 3 5.24 29.86 -2.06
C VAL A 3 4.05 28.92 -1.97
N GLY A 4 4.15 27.87 -1.15
CA GLY A 4 3.06 26.92 -0.94
C GLY A 4 1.87 27.57 -0.21
N ARG A 5 1.12 26.78 0.57
CA ARG A 5 0.02 27.34 1.36
C ARG A 5 0.52 28.43 2.33
N PRO A 6 -0.25 29.52 2.55
CA PRO A 6 0.16 30.64 3.41
C PRO A 6 0.48 30.26 4.85
N VAL A 7 -0.15 29.20 5.37
CA VAL A 7 0.06 28.66 6.71
C VAL A 7 0.20 27.14 6.61
N GLN A 8 1.27 26.59 7.17
CA GLN A 8 1.57 25.17 7.19
C GLN A 8 2.22 24.80 8.53
N TYR A 9 1.85 23.66 9.08
CA TYR A 9 2.43 23.11 10.30
C TYR A 9 2.80 21.66 10.06
N ARG A 10 3.92 21.22 10.66
CA ARG A 10 4.37 19.83 10.64
C ARG A 10 4.28 19.29 12.07
N VAL A 11 3.52 18.20 12.24
CA VAL A 11 3.49 17.40 13.46
C VAL A 11 4.37 16.18 13.22
N GLY A 12 5.34 15.95 14.10
CA GLY A 12 6.30 14.86 13.96
C GLY A 12 6.54 14.14 15.28
N GLY A 13 6.85 12.85 15.20
CA GLY A 13 7.06 12.00 16.36
C GLY A 13 7.39 10.55 15.94
N PRO A 14 7.86 9.72 16.87
CA PRO A 14 8.29 8.35 16.58
C PRO A 14 7.13 7.37 16.34
N ASP A 15 5.94 7.64 16.90
CA ASP A 15 4.75 6.82 16.71
C ASP A 15 3.74 7.49 15.77
N ILE A 16 3.37 6.77 14.72
CA ILE A 16 2.48 7.25 13.66
C ILE A 16 1.07 7.47 14.19
N GLN A 17 0.55 6.59 15.06
CA GLN A 17 -0.83 6.72 15.54
C GLN A 17 -0.97 7.94 16.46
N THR A 18 -0.03 8.11 17.39
CA THR A 18 0.03 9.29 18.26
C THR A 18 0.13 10.58 17.45
N VAL A 19 1.00 10.63 16.43
CA VAL A 19 1.15 11.81 15.56
C VAL A 19 -0.15 12.13 14.82
N ARG A 20 -0.88 11.11 14.36
CA ARG A 20 -2.17 11.29 13.68
C ARG A 20 -3.22 11.86 14.61
N GLU A 21 -3.36 11.31 15.81
CA GLU A 21 -4.30 11.81 16.81
C GLU A 21 -4.02 13.27 17.17
N LEU A 22 -2.75 13.60 17.43
CA LEU A 22 -2.33 14.97 17.73
C LEU A 22 -2.56 15.92 16.54
N ALA A 23 -2.31 15.47 15.30
CA ALA A 23 -2.59 16.27 14.11
C ALA A 23 -4.09 16.55 13.95
N GLN A 24 -4.96 15.60 14.25
CA GLN A 24 -6.42 15.78 14.22
C GLN A 24 -6.89 16.76 15.30
N GLN A 25 -6.39 16.63 16.54
CA GLN A 25 -6.68 17.57 17.62
C GLN A 25 -6.22 18.99 17.26
N PHE A 26 -5.00 19.13 16.74
CA PHE A 26 -4.44 20.40 16.30
C PHE A 26 -5.27 21.03 15.16
N ALA A 27 -5.69 20.24 14.19
CA ALA A 27 -6.59 20.69 13.12
C ALA A 27 -7.95 21.17 13.67
N GLY A 28 -8.49 20.50 14.70
CA GLY A 28 -9.70 20.94 15.39
C GLY A 28 -9.55 22.33 16.02
N VAL A 29 -8.44 22.59 16.71
CA VAL A 29 -8.13 23.90 17.29
C VAL A 29 -7.98 24.98 16.21
N ILE A 30 -7.24 24.69 15.13
CA ILE A 30 -7.04 25.63 14.03
C ILE A 30 -8.35 25.97 13.32
N SER A 31 -9.22 24.98 13.16
CA SER A 31 -10.52 25.15 12.47
C SER A 31 -11.48 26.07 13.22
N ALA A 32 -11.24 26.35 14.50
CA ALA A 32 -12.03 27.31 15.27
C ALA A 32 -11.81 28.77 14.82
N ASN A 33 -10.76 29.07 14.06
CA ASN A 33 -10.50 30.42 13.57
C ASN A 33 -11.21 30.63 12.21
N PRO A 34 -12.22 31.53 12.15
CA PRO A 34 -12.99 31.77 10.93
C PRO A 34 -12.18 32.41 9.79
N LYS A 35 -10.97 32.90 10.06
CA LYS A 35 -10.06 33.48 9.05
C LYS A 35 -9.26 32.41 8.30
N LEU A 36 -9.36 31.14 8.68
CA LEU A 36 -8.62 30.03 8.08
C LEU A 36 -9.57 29.14 7.27
N ALA A 37 -9.10 28.71 6.10
CA ALA A 37 -9.77 27.67 5.33
C ALA A 37 -9.64 26.31 6.03
N ALA A 38 -10.51 25.37 5.67
CA ALA A 38 -10.48 24.03 6.24
C ALA A 38 -9.08 23.39 6.12
N PRO A 39 -8.53 22.84 7.21
CA PRO A 39 -7.22 22.19 7.18
C PRO A 39 -7.23 20.97 6.26
N THR A 40 -6.11 20.71 5.60
CA THR A 40 -5.90 19.50 4.80
C THR A 40 -4.70 18.76 5.35
N PHE A 41 -4.78 17.44 5.39
CA PHE A 41 -3.71 16.56 5.83
C PHE A 41 -2.99 15.99 4.60
N ASP A 42 -1.67 15.90 4.68
CA ASP A 42 -0.82 15.27 3.66
C ASP A 42 -0.90 13.73 3.73
N TRP A 43 -0.95 13.19 4.95
CA TRP A 43 -0.97 11.75 5.20
C TRP A 43 -1.94 11.42 6.33
N ASN A 44 -3.15 10.97 6.01
CA ASN A 44 -4.18 10.65 7.00
C ASN A 44 -4.82 9.27 6.80
N GLU A 45 -4.96 8.81 5.56
CA GLU A 45 -5.65 7.55 5.28
C GLU A 45 -4.67 6.37 5.26
N PRO A 46 -4.77 5.41 6.20
CA PRO A 46 -4.00 4.18 6.09
C PRO A 46 -4.43 3.44 4.82
N GLN A 47 -3.47 3.13 3.96
CA GLN A 47 -3.71 2.25 2.82
C GLN A 47 -3.95 0.83 3.34
N ARG A 48 -4.86 0.10 2.70
CA ARG A 48 -5.05 -1.32 2.98
C ARG A 48 -3.79 -2.06 2.53
N VAL A 49 -3.09 -2.65 3.49
CA VAL A 49 -1.92 -3.51 3.24
C VAL A 49 -2.26 -4.93 3.66
N LEU A 50 -1.86 -5.90 2.83
CA LEU A 50 -1.92 -7.31 3.17
C LEU A 50 -0.59 -7.69 3.85
N ARG A 51 -0.66 -8.16 5.09
CA ARG A 51 0.50 -8.72 5.81
C ARG A 51 0.35 -10.23 5.90
N VAL A 52 1.35 -10.95 5.41
CA VAL A 52 1.40 -12.42 5.49
C VAL A 52 2.41 -12.80 6.55
N ASP A 53 1.91 -13.40 7.64
CA ASP A 53 2.75 -13.93 8.71
C ASP A 53 3.05 -15.40 8.43
N VAL A 54 4.32 -15.72 8.12
CA VAL A 54 4.77 -17.06 7.75
C VAL A 54 5.41 -17.77 8.95
N LEU A 55 4.96 -18.99 9.23
CA LEU A 55 5.63 -19.91 10.16
C LEU A 55 6.86 -20.54 9.48
N GLN A 56 8.00 -19.86 9.57
CA GLN A 56 9.23 -20.21 8.87
C GLN A 56 9.72 -21.64 9.14
N ASP A 57 9.56 -22.13 10.37
CA ASP A 57 10.00 -23.48 10.76
C ASP A 57 9.23 -24.57 10.01
N LYS A 58 7.92 -24.38 9.81
CA LYS A 58 7.07 -25.29 9.05
C LYS A 58 7.33 -25.17 7.54
N ALA A 59 7.52 -23.94 7.04
CA ALA A 59 7.86 -23.71 5.63
C ALA A 59 9.16 -24.44 5.26
N ARG A 60 10.19 -24.36 6.11
CA ARG A 60 11.47 -25.05 5.90
C ARG A 60 11.34 -26.58 5.91
N GLN A 61 10.49 -27.14 6.77
CA GLN A 61 10.22 -28.59 6.80
C GLN A 61 9.58 -29.09 5.50
N LEU A 62 8.84 -28.23 4.81
CA LEU A 62 8.19 -28.51 3.54
C LEU A 62 9.05 -28.11 2.32
N GLY A 63 10.28 -27.64 2.54
CA GLY A 63 11.17 -27.19 1.45
C GLY A 63 10.81 -25.83 0.84
N ILE A 64 9.86 -25.11 1.44
CA ILE A 64 9.36 -23.82 0.95
C ILE A 64 10.19 -22.69 1.55
N THR A 65 10.74 -21.82 0.70
CA THR A 65 11.50 -20.65 1.16
C THR A 65 10.62 -19.40 1.27
N SER A 66 11.09 -18.41 2.04
CA SER A 66 10.43 -17.09 2.07
C SER A 66 10.38 -16.41 0.69
N SER A 67 11.34 -16.72 -0.20
CA SER A 67 11.38 -16.18 -1.57
C SER A 67 10.26 -16.74 -2.43
N ASP A 68 9.94 -18.03 -2.26
CA ASP A 68 8.87 -18.70 -3.01
C ASP A 68 7.50 -18.14 -2.60
N ILE A 69 7.31 -17.92 -1.30
CA ILE A 69 6.10 -17.29 -0.75
C ILE A 69 5.95 -15.84 -1.27
N ALA A 70 7.02 -15.05 -1.22
CA ALA A 70 6.98 -13.68 -1.72
C ALA A 70 6.68 -13.62 -3.23
N SER A 71 7.24 -14.53 -4.02
CA SER A 71 7.02 -14.61 -5.46
C SER A 71 5.58 -15.01 -5.81
N ALA A 72 5.01 -15.97 -5.09
CA ALA A 72 3.62 -16.40 -5.26
C ALA A 72 2.61 -15.31 -4.85
N LEU A 73 2.88 -14.57 -3.77
CA LEU A 73 2.07 -13.42 -3.37
C LEU A 73 2.12 -12.30 -4.40
N ASN A 74 3.31 -11.98 -4.92
CA ASN A 74 3.48 -10.90 -5.89
C ASN A 74 2.81 -11.21 -7.23
N SER A 75 2.90 -12.47 -7.70
CA SER A 75 2.24 -12.90 -8.95
C SER A 75 0.71 -12.86 -8.84
N THR A 76 0.16 -13.21 -7.68
CA THR A 76 -1.29 -13.23 -7.43
C THR A 76 -1.88 -11.83 -7.27
N VAL A 77 -1.20 -10.94 -6.54
CA VAL A 77 -1.71 -9.60 -6.20
C VAL A 77 -1.35 -8.55 -7.26
N GLY A 78 -0.10 -8.52 -7.71
CA GLY A 78 0.41 -7.49 -8.64
C GLY A 78 0.25 -7.85 -10.11
N GLY A 79 0.26 -9.15 -10.44
CA GLY A 79 0.47 -9.62 -11.81
C GLY A 79 1.94 -9.46 -12.24
N ALA A 80 2.37 -10.28 -13.19
CA ALA A 80 3.74 -10.25 -13.71
C ALA A 80 3.73 -9.87 -15.19
N THR A 81 4.55 -8.90 -15.57
CA THR A 81 4.81 -8.61 -16.99
C THR A 81 5.57 -9.79 -17.58
N ILE A 82 4.97 -10.49 -18.54
CA ILE A 82 5.62 -11.63 -19.21
C ILE A 82 6.43 -11.15 -20.41
N THR A 83 5.87 -10.21 -21.19
CA THR A 83 6.48 -9.73 -22.43
C THR A 83 5.99 -8.33 -22.78
N GLN A 84 6.52 -7.77 -23.87
CA GLN A 84 6.11 -6.48 -24.41
C GLN A 84 5.74 -6.61 -25.88
N VAL A 85 4.63 -5.99 -26.28
CA VAL A 85 4.22 -5.85 -27.68
C VAL A 85 4.56 -4.43 -28.12
N ARG A 86 5.23 -4.31 -29.26
CA ARG A 86 5.55 -3.02 -29.85
C ARG A 86 4.39 -2.55 -30.73
N ASP A 87 3.84 -1.38 -30.42
CA ASP A 87 2.88 -0.68 -31.25
C ASP A 87 3.49 0.63 -31.74
N ALA A 88 3.94 0.63 -33.00
CA ALA A 88 4.72 1.70 -33.61
C ALA A 88 5.94 2.13 -32.75
N THR A 89 5.85 3.29 -32.11
CA THR A 89 6.89 3.86 -31.23
C THR A 89 6.67 3.55 -29.75
N TYR A 90 5.57 2.88 -29.40
CA TYR A 90 5.23 2.51 -28.03
C TYR A 90 5.53 1.04 -27.74
N LEU A 91 5.91 0.76 -26.51
CA LEU A 91 5.99 -0.59 -25.95
C LEU A 91 4.85 -0.78 -24.97
N ILE A 92 4.01 -1.79 -25.22
CA ILE A 92 2.84 -2.13 -24.42
C ILE A 92 3.17 -3.41 -23.64
N ASN A 93 3.12 -3.34 -22.31
CA ASN A 93 3.36 -4.49 -21.44
C ASN A 93 2.21 -5.51 -21.54
N VAL A 94 2.56 -6.78 -21.78
CA VAL A 94 1.65 -7.92 -21.65
C VAL A 94 1.83 -8.50 -20.25
N VAL A 95 0.81 -8.33 -19.42
CA VAL A 95 0.83 -8.75 -18.01
C VAL A 95 -0.04 -10.00 -17.84
N ALA A 96 0.55 -11.10 -17.37
CA ALA A 96 -0.25 -12.19 -16.82
C ALA A 96 -0.68 -11.83 -15.40
N ARG A 97 -1.97 -11.97 -15.16
CA ARG A 97 -2.60 -11.66 -13.88
C ARG A 97 -3.80 -12.58 -13.67
N SER A 98 -4.04 -12.96 -12.42
CA SER A 98 -5.22 -13.70 -11.99
C SER A 98 -6.50 -12.86 -12.19
N ARG A 99 -7.65 -13.54 -12.34
CA ARG A 99 -8.95 -12.91 -12.64
C ARG A 99 -9.38 -11.98 -11.51
N GLY A 100 -10.17 -10.95 -11.82
CA GLY A 100 -10.50 -9.89 -10.85
C GLY A 100 -11.16 -10.38 -9.55
N SER A 101 -11.95 -11.45 -9.64
CA SER A 101 -12.62 -12.10 -8.50
C SER A 101 -11.66 -12.81 -7.54
N GLU A 102 -10.51 -13.25 -8.02
CA GLU A 102 -9.49 -13.98 -7.24
C GLU A 102 -8.52 -13.02 -6.52
N ARG A 103 -8.42 -11.76 -6.97
CA ARG A 103 -7.48 -10.77 -6.39
C ARG A 103 -7.98 -10.07 -5.13
N GLY A 104 -9.30 -9.96 -4.98
CA GLY A 104 -9.93 -9.14 -3.92
C GLY A 104 -10.28 -9.90 -2.65
N SER A 105 -10.11 -11.22 -2.65
CA SER A 105 -10.56 -12.12 -1.59
C SER A 105 -9.35 -12.57 -0.76
N ILE A 106 -9.43 -12.35 0.56
CA ILE A 106 -8.44 -12.84 1.53
C ILE A 106 -8.40 -14.37 1.49
N GLU A 107 -9.54 -14.99 1.23
CA GLU A 107 -9.71 -16.44 1.12
C GLU A 107 -8.94 -17.03 -0.07
N THR A 108 -8.81 -16.28 -1.18
CA THR A 108 -8.03 -16.74 -2.34
C THR A 108 -6.53 -16.77 -2.03
N LEU A 109 -6.07 -15.83 -1.20
CA LEU A 109 -4.68 -15.81 -0.71
C LEU A 109 -4.41 -16.90 0.32
N GLN A 110 -5.40 -17.22 1.18
CA GLN A 110 -5.29 -18.31 2.16
C GLN A 110 -5.27 -19.70 1.52
N ASN A 111 -5.98 -19.88 0.40
CA ASN A 111 -6.07 -21.14 -0.32
C ASN A 111 -5.03 -21.27 -1.45
N MET A 112 -4.06 -20.35 -1.53
CA MET A 112 -3.01 -20.37 -2.53
C MET A 112 -2.11 -21.59 -2.34
N GLN A 113 -1.99 -22.41 -3.38
CA GLN A 113 -1.06 -23.53 -3.39
C GLN A 113 0.33 -23.03 -3.78
N LEU A 114 1.30 -23.31 -2.91
CA LEU A 114 2.71 -23.12 -3.19
C LEU A 114 3.24 -24.40 -3.85
N PRO A 115 4.12 -24.30 -4.86
CA PRO A 115 4.74 -25.45 -5.51
C PRO A 115 5.63 -26.25 -4.56
#